data_AF-A0A5C7N045-F1
#
_entry.id   AF-A0A5C7N045-F1
#
_cell.length_a   1.000
_cell.length_b   1.000
_cell.length_c   1.000
_cell.angle_alpha   90.00
_cell.angle_beta   90.00
_cell.angle_gamma   90.00
#
_symmetry.space_group_name_H-M   'P 1'
#
loop_
_entity.id
_entity.type
_entity.pdbx_description
1 polymer ?
#
loop_
_entity_poly.entity_id
_entity_poly.type
_entity_poly.pdbx_seq_one_letter_code
_entity_poly.pdbx_strand_id
1 'polypeptide(L)'
;MDDRAESGGTVTGRPIAEAYTAALDEPCPTCGAAAGEYCVVVDANRVPRLRRVPCVRRCPPGLPEPEQLTPAVRSFSEPLHDPTDI
;
A
#
# COMPACT_ATOMS: atom_id res chain seq x y z
N MET A 1 24.57 29.97 -6.76
CA MET A 1 24.72 28.50 -6.90
C MET A 1 24.16 27.99 -5.60
N ASP A 2 22.85 27.76 -5.57
CA ASP A 2 22.12 27.53 -4.32
C ASP A 2 21.21 26.33 -4.52
N ASP A 3 21.49 25.34 -3.66
CA ASP A 3 20.95 23.99 -3.54
C ASP A 3 19.45 23.88 -3.88
N ARG A 4 19.16 23.19 -4.99
CA ARG A 4 17.84 22.62 -5.26
C ARG A 4 17.60 21.48 -4.26
N ALA A 5 16.81 21.75 -3.23
CA ALA A 5 16.29 20.74 -2.33
C ALA A 5 15.42 19.74 -3.11
N GLU A 6 15.97 18.56 -3.37
CA GLU A 6 15.22 17.38 -3.83
C GLU A 6 14.20 16.98 -2.77
N SER A 7 12.92 17.32 -2.99
CA SER A 7 11.80 16.70 -2.28
C SER A 7 11.58 15.29 -2.82
N GLY A 8 12.45 14.37 -2.40
CA GLY A 8 12.26 12.92 -2.56
C GLY A 8 11.14 12.46 -1.63
N GLY A 9 9.89 12.52 -2.10
CA GLY A 9 8.74 11.92 -1.43
C GLY A 9 8.94 10.42 -1.27
N THR A 10 9.35 9.99 -0.08
CA THR A 10 9.39 8.59 0.28
C THR A 10 7.96 8.11 0.51
N VAL A 11 7.33 7.57 -0.54
CA VAL A 11 6.21 6.64 -0.35
C VAL A 11 6.80 5.44 0.39
N THR A 12 6.75 5.49 1.73
CA THR A 12 7.13 4.38 2.60
C THR A 12 6.01 3.34 2.54
N GLY A 13 5.82 2.75 1.37
CA GLY A 13 4.88 1.67 1.09
C GLY A 13 5.35 0.35 1.72
N ARG A 14 5.74 0.36 3.00
CA ARG A 14 5.83 -0.88 3.76
C ARG A 14 4.39 -1.40 3.84
N PRO A 15 4.15 -2.69 3.52
CA PRO A 15 2.83 -3.26 3.74
C PRO A 15 2.46 -3.04 5.20
N ILE A 16 1.25 -2.52 5.44
CA ILE A 16 0.74 -2.28 6.79
C ILE A 16 0.65 -3.65 7.46
N ALA A 17 1.60 -4.00 8.32
CA ALA A 17 1.67 -5.31 8.96
C ALA A 17 0.39 -5.65 9.72
N GLU A 18 -0.28 -4.61 10.26
CA GLU A 18 -1.57 -4.69 10.95
C GLU A 18 -2.66 -5.30 10.08
N ALA A 19 -2.67 -5.03 8.78
CA ALA A 19 -3.63 -5.59 7.83
C ALA A 19 -3.53 -7.11 7.66
N TYR A 20 -2.44 -7.72 8.12
CA TYR A 20 -2.14 -9.15 7.97
C TYR A 20 -2.03 -9.89 9.32
N THR A 21 -2.38 -9.24 10.43
CA THR A 21 -2.19 -9.79 11.79
C THR A 21 -2.82 -11.16 12.00
N ALA A 22 -3.99 -11.41 11.44
CA ALA A 22 -4.68 -12.71 11.54
C ALA A 22 -4.52 -13.61 10.30
N ALA A 23 -3.67 -13.23 9.33
CA ALA A 23 -3.58 -13.91 8.04
C ALA A 23 -3.01 -15.34 8.10
N LEU A 24 -2.47 -15.74 9.25
CA LEU A 24 -1.88 -17.07 9.49
C LEU A 24 -2.62 -17.87 10.57
N ASP A 25 -3.66 -17.33 11.20
CA ASP A 25 -4.33 -17.99 12.34
C ASP A 25 -5.15 -19.20 11.90
N GLU A 26 -5.67 -19.16 10.68
CA GLU A 26 -6.50 -20.20 10.08
C GLU A 26 -5.86 -20.79 8.82
N PRO A 27 -6.20 -22.05 8.44
CA PRO A 27 -5.79 -22.62 7.17
C PRO A 27 -6.32 -21.81 5.98
N CYS A 28 -5.57 -21.74 4.88
CA CYS A 28 -5.99 -21.04 3.68
C CYS A 28 -7.14 -21.76 2.97
N PRO A 29 -8.31 -21.12 2.79
CA PRO A 29 -9.40 -21.73 2.03
C PRO A 29 -9.11 -21.79 0.51
N THR A 30 -8.05 -21.11 0.03
CA THR A 30 -7.75 -21.01 -1.41
C THR A 30 -6.70 -22.01 -1.86
N CYS A 31 -5.58 -22.14 -1.15
CA CYS A 31 -4.49 -23.04 -1.53
C CYS A 31 -4.23 -24.19 -0.54
N GLY A 32 -4.96 -24.24 0.58
CA GLY A 32 -4.84 -25.30 1.57
C GLY A 32 -3.63 -25.21 2.53
N ALA A 33 -2.84 -24.13 2.46
CA ALA A 33 -1.74 -23.91 3.41
C ALA A 33 -2.25 -23.91 4.86
N ALA A 34 -1.52 -24.54 5.78
CA ALA A 34 -1.95 -24.71 7.16
C ALA A 34 -1.97 -23.38 7.95
N ALA A 35 -2.55 -23.42 9.15
CA ALA A 35 -2.36 -22.36 10.14
C ALA A 35 -0.87 -22.25 10.50
N GLY A 36 -0.34 -21.03 10.61
CA GLY A 36 1.07 -20.72 10.76
C GLY A 36 1.88 -20.74 9.44
N GLU A 37 1.30 -21.21 8.33
CA GLU A 37 2.00 -21.30 7.04
C GLU A 37 1.55 -20.24 6.03
N TYR A 38 2.55 -19.60 5.41
CA TYR A 38 2.33 -18.68 4.30
C TYR A 38 1.85 -19.40 3.05
N CYS A 39 1.04 -18.71 2.24
CA CYS A 39 0.75 -19.17 0.89
C CYS A 39 2.02 -19.06 0.04
N VAL A 40 2.27 -20.07 -0.78
CA VAL A 40 3.36 -20.06 -1.75
C VAL A 40 2.79 -19.75 -3.13
N VAL A 41 3.28 -18.67 -3.74
CA VAL A 41 2.90 -18.27 -5.10
C VAL A 41 4.14 -18.31 -5.99
N VAL A 42 4.00 -18.91 -7.17
CA VAL A 42 5.01 -18.83 -8.22
C VAL A 42 4.79 -17.52 -8.96
N ASP A 43 5.69 -16.56 -8.75
CA ASP A 43 5.70 -15.33 -9.53
C ASP A 43 6.42 -15.59 -10.85
N ALA A 44 5.65 -15.67 -11.95
CA ALA A 44 6.19 -15.93 -13.28
C ALA A 44 6.83 -14.70 -13.94
N ASN A 45 6.78 -13.50 -13.32
CA ASN A 45 7.30 -12.29 -13.94
C ASN A 45 8.83 -12.27 -13.96
N ARG A 46 9.39 -12.10 -15.16
CA ARG A 46 10.83 -11.99 -15.50
C ARG A 46 11.66 -13.25 -15.20
N VAL A 47 11.62 -13.75 -13.97
CA VAL A 47 12.29 -14.98 -13.51
C VAL A 47 11.37 -15.66 -12.49
N PRO A 48 10.98 -16.93 -12.69
CA PRO A 48 10.14 -17.65 -11.74
C PRO A 48 10.75 -17.64 -10.33
N ARG A 49 10.02 -17.08 -9.36
CA ARG A 49 10.41 -17.08 -7.94
C ARG A 49 9.27 -17.57 -7.07
N LEU A 50 9.60 -18.37 -6.06
CA LEU A 50 8.67 -18.74 -5.01
C LEU A 50 8.55 -17.60 -4.01
N ARG A 51 7.36 -17.04 -3.85
CA ARG A 51 7.05 -16.01 -2.87
C ARG A 51 6.19 -16.59 -1.76
N ARG A 52 6.56 -16.31 -0.51
CA ARG A 52 5.73 -16.56 0.68
C ARG A 52 4.91 -15.30 0.95
N VAL A 53 3.59 -15.42 0.93
CA VAL A 53 2.66 -14.28 1.01
C VAL A 53 1.60 -14.56 2.08
N PRO A 54 1.39 -13.64 3.06
CA PRO A 54 0.25 -13.73 3.96
C PRO A 54 -1.03 -13.47 3.14
N CYS A 55 -1.99 -14.38 3.21
CA CYS A 55 -3.14 -14.33 2.31
C CYS A 55 -4.16 -13.31 2.82
N VAL A 56 -4.42 -12.26 2.03
CA VAL A 56 -5.43 -11.24 2.35
C VAL A 56 -6.82 -11.84 2.56
N ARG A 57 -7.15 -12.96 1.90
CA ARG A 57 -8.43 -13.66 2.11
C ARG A 57 -8.57 -14.31 3.48
N ARG A 58 -7.46 -14.51 4.21
CA ARG A 58 -7.47 -14.96 5.62
C ARG A 58 -7.58 -13.80 6.59
N CYS A 59 -7.39 -12.56 6.14
CA CYS A 59 -7.54 -11.40 6.99
C CYS A 59 -9.03 -11.14 7.26
N PRO A 60 -9.41 -10.80 8.50
CA PRO A 60 -10.75 -10.34 8.80
C PRO A 60 -11.04 -9.08 7.98
N PRO A 61 -12.31 -8.85 7.59
CA PRO A 61 -12.68 -7.61 6.94
C PRO A 61 -12.35 -6.45 7.88
N GLY A 62 -11.34 -5.65 7.53
CA GLY A 62 -11.05 -4.42 8.24
C GLY A 62 -12.26 -3.50 8.10
N LEU A 63 -12.76 -2.99 9.23
CA LEU A 63 -13.71 -1.88 9.16
C LEU A 63 -12.97 -0.73 8.48
N PRO A 64 -13.52 -0.14 7.39
CA PRO A 64 -12.94 1.07 6.86
C PRO A 64 -12.99 2.12 7.97
N GLU A 65 -11.82 2.54 8.46
CA GLU A 65 -11.78 3.75 9.28
C GLU A 65 -12.32 4.89 8.41
N PRO A 66 -13.25 5.71 8.93
CA PRO A 66 -13.71 6.87 8.20
C PRO A 66 -12.50 7.78 7.97
N GLU A 67 -12.03 7.81 6.73
CA GLU A 67 -11.01 8.74 6.30
C GLU A 67 -11.52 10.14 6.63
N GLN A 68 -10.85 10.82 7.57
CA GLN A 68 -11.15 12.21 7.85
C GLN A 68 -10.79 12.97 6.58
N LEU A 69 -11.80 13.24 5.75
CA LEU A 69 -11.70 14.12 4.61
C LEU A 69 -11.38 15.51 5.15
N THR A 70 -10.10 15.80 5.36
CA THR A 70 -9.65 17.18 5.39
C THR A 70 -10.04 17.75 4.04
N PRO A 71 -10.84 18.82 3.95
CA PRO A 71 -11.18 19.43 2.68
C PRO A 71 -9.90 20.02 2.10
N ALA A 72 -9.14 19.20 1.37
CA ALA A 72 -8.05 19.66 0.56
C ALA A 72 -8.71 20.42 -0.58
N VAL A 73 -8.78 21.75 -0.46
CA VAL A 73 -9.11 22.66 -1.55
C VAL A 73 -7.96 22.61 -2.55
N ARG A 74 -7.80 21.47 -3.23
CA ARG A 74 -6.92 21.35 -4.38
C ARG A 74 -7.74 21.87 -5.55
N SER A 75 -7.55 23.15 -5.84
CA SER A 75 -8.07 23.72 -7.07
C SER A 75 -7.30 23.13 -8.25
N PHE A 76 -8.02 22.52 -9.19
CA PHE A 76 -7.47 22.04 -10.47
C PHE A 76 -7.69 23.05 -11.60
N SER A 77 -8.18 24.26 -11.28
CA SER A 77 -8.20 25.38 -12.21
C SER A 77 -6.78 25.93 -12.41
N GLU A 78 -6.59 26.72 -13.47
CA GLU A 78 -5.33 27.31 -13.94
C GLU A 78 -4.36 27.77 -12.84
N PRO A 79 -3.03 27.78 -13.13
CA PRO A 79 -2.03 28.28 -12.19
C PRO A 79 -2.43 29.63 -11.63
N LEU A 80 -2.28 29.80 -10.31
CA LEU A 80 -2.37 31.11 -9.68
C LEU A 80 -1.26 31.97 -10.28
N HIS A 81 -1.62 32.88 -11.20
CA HIS A 81 -0.70 33.90 -11.70
C HIS A 81 -0.60 34.97 -10.61
N ASP A 82 0.62 35.28 -10.18
CA ASP A 82 0.86 36.41 -9.30
C ASP A 82 0.56 37.71 -10.10
N PRO A 83 -0.25 38.66 -9.60
CA PRO A 83 -0.46 39.94 -10.28
C PRO A 83 0.82 40.78 -10.41
N THR A 84 1.95 40.34 -9.84
CA THR A 84 3.28 40.94 -10.04
C THR A 84 4.17 40.24 -11.07
N ASP A 85 3.70 39.18 -11.76
CA ASP A 85 4.36 38.69 -12.98
C ASP A 85 4.10 39.66 -14.15
N ILE A 86 4.87 40.75 -14.21
CA ILE A 86 5.06 41.62 -15.37
C ILE A 86 6.53 41.60 -15.78
#